data_AF-A0A9E2ZJ43-F1
#
_entry.id   AF-A0A9E2ZJ43-F1
#
_cell.length_a   1.000
_cell.length_b   1.000
_cell.length_c   1.000
_cell.angle_alpha   90.00
_cell.angle_beta   90.00
_cell.angle_gamma   90.00
#
_symmetry.space_group_name_H-M   'P 1'
#
loop_
_entity.id
_entity.type
_entity.pdbx_description
1 polymer ?
#
loop_
_entity_poly.entity_id
_entity_poly.type
_entity_poly.pdbx_seq_one_letter_code
_entity_poly.pdbx_strand_id
1 'polypeptide(L)' 'MLSMPPVAVVCVRGPLRKLAGGRAEHECSGATVVELLRALELRHPEMRGWILDERGLIRRHINVFV' A
#
# COMPACT_ATOMS: atom_id res chain seq x y z
N MET A 1 3.10 15.42 -22.10
CA MET A 1 1.95 14.54 -21.80
C MET A 1 2.20 13.90 -20.45
N LEU A 2 1.37 14.14 -19.44
CA LEU A 2 1.47 13.43 -18.17
C LEU A 2 0.90 12.02 -18.38
N SER A 3 1.77 11.01 -18.36
CA SER A 3 1.33 9.61 -18.38
C SER A 3 0.60 9.31 -17.08
N MET A 4 -0.58 8.68 -17.14
CA MET A 4 -1.23 8.17 -15.93
C MET A 4 -0.33 7.09 -15.29
N PRO A 5 -0.19 7.05 -13.96
CA PRO A 5 0.57 6.00 -13.31
C PRO A 5 -0.15 4.65 -13.52
N PRO A 6 0.58 3.54 -13.74
CA PRO A 6 -0.03 2.24 -13.95
C PRO A 6 -0.84 1.81 -12.72
N VAL A 7 -1.81 0.93 -12.93
CA VAL A 7 -2.70 0.43 -11.88
C VAL A 7 -2.37 -1.04 -11.59
N ALA A 8 -2.34 -1.40 -10.31
CA ALA A 8 -2.14 -2.77 -9.84
C ALA A 8 -3.03 -3.08 -8.63
N VAL A 9 -3.35 -4.35 -8.41
CA VAL A 9 -4.09 -4.82 -7.24
C VAL A 9 -3.11 -5.08 -6.09
N VAL A 10 -3.29 -4.37 -4.98
CA VAL A 10 -2.52 -4.61 -3.75
C VAL A 10 -3.30 -5.53 -2.82
N CYS A 11 -2.72 -6.68 -2.52
CA CYS A 11 -3.30 -7.68 -1.62
C CYS A 11 -2.83 -7.48 -0.18
N VAL A 12 -3.76 -7.23 0.74
CA VAL A 12 -3.51 -7.03 2.17
C VAL A 12 -4.02 -8.23 2.97
N ARG A 13 -3.16 -8.81 3.81
CA ARG A 13 -3.43 -10.04 4.57
C ARG A 13 -3.35 -9.80 6.08
N GLY A 14 -3.85 -10.77 6.85
CA GLY A 14 -3.70 -10.80 8.30
C GLY A 14 -4.29 -9.57 9.01
N PRO A 15 -3.63 -9.06 10.08
CA PRO A 15 -4.10 -7.91 10.84
C PRO A 15 -4.29 -6.64 10.01
N LEU A 16 -3.46 -6.42 8.98
CA LEU A 16 -3.52 -5.23 8.12
C LEU A 16 -4.84 -5.13 7.35
N ARG A 17 -5.54 -6.26 7.11
CA ARG A 17 -6.85 -6.23 6.43
C ARG A 17 -7.88 -5.42 7.22
N LYS A 18 -7.83 -5.45 8.56
CA LYS A 18 -8.76 -4.67 9.40
C LYS A 18 -8.53 -3.17 9.20
N LEU A 19 -7.27 -2.75 9.15
CA LEU A 19 -6.85 -1.37 8.91
C LEU A 19 -7.14 -0.91 7.47
N ALA A 20 -7.26 -1.84 6.53
CA ALA A 20 -7.61 -1.59 5.13
C ALA A 20 -9.13 -1.67 4.87
N GLY A 21 -9.96 -1.26 5.83
CA GLY A 21 -11.42 -1.26 5.70
C GLY A 21 -12.04 -2.66 5.54
N GLY A 22 -11.38 -3.69 6.04
CA GLY A 22 -11.85 -5.08 6.00
C GLY A 22 -11.69 -5.79 4.64
N ARG A 23 -11.25 -5.09 3.59
CA ARG A 23 -11.07 -5.65 2.24
C ARG A 23 -9.64 -6.13 2.00
N ALA A 24 -9.51 -7.27 1.32
CA ALA A 24 -8.21 -7.87 1.02
C ALA A 24 -7.54 -7.26 -0.22
N GLU A 25 -8.30 -6.81 -1.21
CA GLU A 25 -7.78 -6.35 -2.49
C GLU A 25 -8.13 -4.89 -2.72
N HIS A 26 -7.15 -4.12 -3.19
CA HIS A 26 -7.30 -2.69 -3.45
C HIS A 26 -6.57 -2.32 -4.74
N GLU A 27 -7.29 -1.80 -5.74
CA GLU A 27 -6.66 -1.20 -6.91
C GLU A 27 -5.93 0.07 -6.52
N CYS A 28 -4.61 0.12 -6.70
CA CYS A 28 -3.75 1.28 -6.45
C CYS A 28 -3.14 1.76 -7.77
N SER A 29 -2.93 3.06 -7.90
CA SER A 29 -2.12 3.64 -8.98
C SER A 29 -0.72 3.96 -8.45
N GLY A 30 0.31 3.55 -9.20
CA GLY A 30 1.72 3.75 -8.85
C GLY A 30 2.65 2.93 -9.73
N ALA A 31 3.78 3.51 -10.13
CA ALA A 31 4.81 2.87 -10.96
C ALA A 31 5.75 1.96 -10.17
N THR A 32 5.80 2.09 -8.84
CA THR A 32 6.64 1.27 -7.97
C THR A 32 5.83 0.67 -6.81
N VAL A 33 6.35 -0.41 -6.21
CA VAL A 33 5.78 -1.01 -5.00
C VAL A 33 5.56 0.04 -3.91
N VAL A 34 6.54 0.93 -3.68
CA VAL A 34 6.44 1.97 -2.66
C VAL A 34 5.32 2.97 -2.98
N GLU A 35 5.16 3.35 -4.25
CA GLU A 35 4.06 4.24 -4.68
C GLU A 35 2.68 3.58 -4.48
N LEU A 36 2.55 2.29 -4.82
CA LEU A 36 1.32 1.54 -4.59
C LEU A 36 0.96 1.46 -3.10
N LEU A 37 1.95 1.25 -2.22
CA LEU A 37 1.75 1.22 -0.78
C LEU A 37 1.40 2.61 -0.22
N ARG A 38 2.01 3.68 -0.73
CA ARG A 38 1.63 5.07 -0.38
C ARG A 38 0.18 5.37 -0.79
N ALA A 39 -0.22 4.97 -2.00
CA ALA A 39 -1.59 5.11 -2.47
C ALA A 39 -2.59 4.31 -1.62
N LEU A 40 -2.16 3.18 -1.06
CA LEU A 40 -2.96 2.42 -0.10
C LEU A 40 -3.11 3.15 1.24
N GLU A 41 -2.02 3.61 1.86
CA GLU A 41 -2.05 4.36 3.13
C GLU A 41 -2.75 5.74 3.02
N LEU A 42 -2.80 6.32 1.81
CA LEU A 42 -3.57 7.54 1.56
C LEU A 42 -5.07 7.29 1.63
N ARG A 43 -5.53 6.14 1.11
CA ARG A 43 -6.95 5.73 1.15
C ARG A 43 -7.39 5.15 2.48
N HIS A 44 -6.45 4.57 3.23
CA HIS A 44 -6.68 3.98 4.55
C HIS A 44 -5.73 4.59 5.58
N PRO A 45 -6.04 5.78 6.14
CA PRO A 45 -5.16 6.47 7.07
C PRO A 45 -4.80 5.66 8.33
N GLU A 46 -5.65 4.72 8.75
CA GLU A 46 -5.39 3.80 9.87
C GLU A 46 -4.18 2.87 9.63
N MET A 47 -3.77 2.69 8.37
CA MET A 47 -2.60 1.89 8.01
C MET A 47 -1.27 2.66 8.11
N ARG A 48 -1.30 4.00 8.22
CA ARG A 48 -0.08 4.80 8.24
C ARG A 48 0.84 4.38 9.37
N GLY A 49 2.11 4.22 9.06
CA GLY A 49 3.11 3.79 10.03
C GLY A 49 3.09 2.29 10.32
N TRP A 50 2.21 1.49 9.72
CA TRP A 50 2.26 0.02 9.82
C TRP A 50 3.09 -0.61 8.70
N ILE A 51 3.00 -0.07 7.48
CA ILE A 51 3.71 -0.60 6.32
C ILE A 51 4.97 0.21 6.03
N LEU A 52 4.78 1.52 5.86
CA LEU A 52 5.88 2.45 5.61
C LEU A 52 6.35 3.07 6.93
N ASP A 53 7.65 3.28 7.06
CA ASP A 53 8.24 4.07 8.14
C ASP A 53 8.16 5.57 7.84
N GLU A 54 8.68 6.39 8.75
CA GLU A 54 8.64 7.85 8.67
C GLU A 54 9.49 8.41 7.51
N ARG A 55 10.38 7.58 6.94
CA ARG A 55 11.20 7.90 5.76
C ARG A 55 10.54 7.42 4.47
N GLY A 56 9.38 6.76 4.56
CA GLY A 56 8.66 6.19 3.44
C GLY A 56 9.28 4.91 2.90
N LEU A 57 10.04 4.18 3.72
CA LEU A 57 10.61 2.87 3.40
C LEU A 57 9.73 1.75 3.98
N ILE A 58 9.74 0.58 3.34
CA ILE A 58 9.00 -0.59 3.85
C ILE A 58 9.63 -1.04 5.18
N ARG A 59 8.81 -1.18 6.23
CA ARG A 59 9.28 -1.64 7.54
C ARG A 59 9.84 -3.05 7.45
N ARG A 60 10.90 -3.33 8.21
CA ARG A 60 11.64 -4.61 8.19
C ARG A 60 10.80 -5.87 8.47
N HIS A 61 9.67 -5.74 9.15
CA HIS A 61 8.77 -6.85 9.48
C HIS A 61 7.68 -7.07 8.42
N ILE A 62 7.67 -6.27 7.35
CA ILE A 62 6.72 -6.38 6.25
C ILE A 62 7.41 -7.09 5.09
N ASN A 63 6.78 -8.17 4.63
CA ASN A 63 7.19 -8.88 3.42
C ASN A 63 6.28 -8.45 2.27
N VAL A 64 6.87 -8.11 1.14
CA VAL A 64 6.16 -7.80 -0.10
C VAL A 64 6.55 -8.81 -1.16
N PHE A 65 5.55 -9.30 -1.88
CA PHE A 65 5.68 -10.24 -2.98
C PHE A 65 5.05 -9.58 -4.22
N VAL A 66 5.74 -9.65 -5.36
CA VAL A 66 5.31 -9.07 -6.65
C VAL A 66 5.16 -10.19 -7.65
#